data_AF-A0A072PRC0-F1
#
_entry.id   AF-A0A072PRC0-F1
#
_cell.length_a   1.000
_cell.length_b   1.000
_cell.length_c   1.000
_cell.angle_alpha   90.00
_cell.angle_beta   90.00
_cell.angle_gamma   90.00
#
_symmetry.space_group_name_H-M   'P 1'
#
loop_
_entity.id
_entity.type
_entity.pdbx_description
1 polymer ?
#
loop_
_entity_poly.entity_id
_entity_poly.type
_entity_poly.pdbx_seq_one_letter_code
_entity_poly.pdbx_strand_id
1 'polypeptide(L)'
;MCLPVHGTVGHQLASSPSADSQLSADKHLDLLTNSGRQSRVYDPFPTPVYSSVGFDILGKLVENVNGKSYSEYLQDSVFQTAKLNRTSVEIPGDQSIGFIPAVPGCSGAMYSSNNDILSFRASILSSELFTLERTRAWLKPRSSTSSSGPYVGGPWEVARGANLASDGRNIDFYTKTGNQYDYTNVLVLVPDYDLVIAINLVGGVHSSLPEIEALFSALVKALIPVVD
;
A
#
# COMPACT_ATOMS: atom_id res chain seq x y z
N MET A 1 2.84 -3.92 -4.08
CA MET A 1 2.94 -2.57 -4.68
C MET A 1 4.28 -2.54 -5.40
N CYS A 2 4.38 -2.31 -6.71
CA CYS A 2 5.68 -2.19 -7.36
C CYS A 2 5.58 -1.35 -8.62
N LEU A 3 6.40 -0.31 -8.69
CA LEU A 3 6.67 0.37 -9.95
C LEU A 3 7.98 -0.20 -10.51
N PRO A 4 8.00 -0.69 -11.76
CA PRO A 4 9.25 -1.12 -12.38
C PRO A 4 10.11 0.11 -12.70
N VAL A 5 11.32 0.15 -12.14
CA VAL A 5 12.38 1.01 -12.67
C VAL A 5 12.88 0.33 -13.93
N HIS A 6 12.69 0.97 -15.09
CA HIS A 6 13.18 0.46 -16.37
C HIS A 6 14.71 0.28 -16.31
N GLY A 7 15.15 -0.97 -16.46
CA GLY A 7 16.53 -1.36 -16.66
C GLY A 7 16.56 -2.74 -17.34
N THR A 8 16.84 -2.74 -18.63
CA THR A 8 17.03 -3.93 -19.46
C THR A 8 18.15 -4.83 -18.91
N VAL A 9 17.92 -6.14 -18.93
CA VAL A 9 18.81 -7.27 -19.31
C VAL A 9 18.38 -8.52 -18.50
N GLY A 10 18.00 -9.58 -19.22
CA GLY A 10 17.47 -10.81 -18.65
C GLY A 10 18.52 -11.79 -18.14
N HIS A 11 18.07 -12.76 -17.34
CA HIS A 11 18.34 -14.19 -17.51
C HIS A 11 17.51 -14.98 -16.49
N GLN A 12 16.84 -16.01 -16.99
CA GLN A 12 15.94 -16.89 -16.25
C GLN A 12 16.76 -18.03 -15.64
N LEU A 13 16.67 -18.23 -14.32
CA LEU A 13 17.13 -19.45 -13.67
C LEU A 13 16.11 -19.88 -12.61
N ALA A 14 15.59 -21.09 -12.79
CA ALA A 14 14.76 -21.79 -11.83
C ALA A 14 15.63 -22.34 -10.69
N SER A 15 15.17 -22.27 -9.44
CA SER A 15 15.82 -22.90 -8.29
C SER A 15 14.83 -23.44 -7.25
N SER A 16 15.27 -24.48 -6.55
CA SER A 16 14.51 -25.43 -5.72
C SER A 16 14.15 -24.92 -4.30
N PRO A 17 13.20 -25.58 -3.60
CA PRO A 17 12.54 -25.06 -2.38
C PRO A 17 13.43 -24.83 -1.14
N SER A 18 14.62 -25.44 -1.08
CA SER A 18 15.57 -25.22 0.02
C SER A 18 16.52 -24.04 -0.20
N ALA A 19 16.59 -23.50 -1.42
CA ALA A 19 17.43 -22.36 -1.77
C ALA A 19 16.77 -21.01 -1.44
N ASP A 20 15.44 -20.97 -1.31
CA ASP A 20 14.67 -19.72 -1.15
C ASP A 20 14.92 -19.01 0.18
N SER A 21 15.25 -19.75 1.25
CA SER A 21 15.58 -19.16 2.55
C SER A 21 16.98 -18.49 2.59
N GLN A 22 17.95 -19.05 1.85
CA GLN A 22 19.29 -18.47 1.73
C GLN A 22 19.34 -17.36 0.67
N LEU A 23 18.59 -17.49 -0.43
CA LEU A 23 18.46 -16.44 -1.46
C LEU A 23 17.79 -15.16 -0.91
N SER A 24 16.93 -15.29 0.09
CA SER A 24 16.36 -14.17 0.85
C SER A 24 17.44 -13.43 1.63
N ALA A 25 18.22 -14.14 2.47
CA ALA A 25 19.29 -13.55 3.29
C ALA A 25 20.37 -12.83 2.45
N ASP A 26 20.76 -13.40 1.31
CA ASP A 26 21.77 -12.82 0.42
C ASP A 26 21.26 -11.55 -0.29
N LYS A 27 19.99 -11.51 -0.72
CA LYS A 27 19.35 -10.26 -1.20
C LYS A 27 19.26 -9.19 -0.11
N HIS A 28 19.06 -9.58 1.15
CA HIS A 28 18.95 -8.64 2.28
C HIS A 28 20.29 -7.96 2.59
N LEU A 29 21.39 -8.72 2.56
CA LEU A 29 22.73 -8.16 2.71
C LEU A 29 23.07 -7.28 1.50
N ASP A 30 22.72 -7.70 0.28
CA ASP A 30 22.94 -6.91 -0.93
C ASP A 30 22.11 -5.62 -0.95
N LEU A 31 20.89 -5.59 -0.42
CA LEU A 31 20.08 -4.36 -0.33
C LEU A 31 20.74 -3.33 0.59
N LEU A 32 21.16 -3.70 1.79
CA LEU A 32 21.82 -2.79 2.73
C LEU A 32 23.24 -2.41 2.24
N THR A 33 23.96 -3.36 1.65
CA THR A 33 25.33 -3.14 1.15
C THR A 33 25.33 -2.29 -0.12
N ASN A 34 24.35 -2.43 -1.01
CA ASN A 34 24.23 -1.63 -2.23
C ASN A 34 23.52 -0.28 -1.97
N SER A 35 22.52 -0.20 -1.09
CA SER A 35 21.89 1.08 -0.74
C SER A 35 22.86 2.02 -0.02
N GLY A 36 23.75 1.50 0.82
CA GLY A 36 24.84 2.28 1.42
C GLY A 36 25.88 2.79 0.41
N ARG A 37 25.89 2.26 -0.82
CA ARG A 37 26.80 2.67 -1.91
C ARG A 37 26.16 3.63 -2.92
N GLN A 38 24.85 3.80 -2.89
CA GLN A 38 24.17 4.74 -3.77
C GLN A 38 24.18 6.15 -3.19
N SER A 39 24.44 7.15 -4.04
CA SER A 39 24.33 8.54 -3.63
C SER A 39 22.88 8.84 -3.26
N ARG A 40 22.70 9.58 -2.16
CA ARG A 40 21.38 10.09 -1.78
C ARG A 40 20.87 11.00 -2.90
N VAL A 41 19.60 10.83 -3.28
CA VAL A 41 18.94 11.70 -4.26
C VAL A 41 18.72 13.10 -3.67
N TYR A 42 18.44 13.17 -2.36
CA TYR A 42 18.25 14.40 -1.60
C TYR A 42 18.84 14.24 -0.19
N ASP A 43 19.16 15.36 0.45
CA ASP A 43 19.45 15.38 1.89
C ASP A 43 18.20 15.02 2.72
N PRO A 44 18.31 14.79 4.04
CA PRO A 44 17.15 14.59 4.90
C PRO A 44 16.29 15.86 5.02
N PHE A 45 14.96 15.69 5.00
CA PHE A 45 13.93 16.75 5.17
C PHE A 45 13.75 17.86 4.09
N PRO A 46 14.18 17.75 2.83
CA PRO A 46 13.90 18.79 1.82
C PRO A 46 12.50 18.64 1.20
N THR A 47 12.06 17.41 0.92
CA THR A 47 10.74 17.10 0.36
C THR A 47 10.47 15.60 0.50
N PRO A 48 9.22 15.14 0.66
CA PRO A 48 8.91 13.72 0.63
C PRO A 48 9.17 13.10 -0.75
N VAL A 49 9.79 11.92 -0.77
CA VAL A 49 10.04 11.14 -2.00
C VAL A 49 9.67 9.68 -1.74
N TYR A 50 8.90 9.10 -2.67
CA TYR A 50 8.55 7.68 -2.60
C TYR A 50 9.78 6.79 -2.78
N SER A 51 9.92 5.76 -1.94
CA SER A 51 11.04 4.82 -2.01
C SER A 51 10.60 3.41 -1.62
N SER A 52 10.48 2.52 -2.60
CA SER A 52 10.23 1.08 -2.34
C SER A 52 11.32 0.48 -1.46
N VAL A 53 12.59 0.83 -1.70
CA VAL A 53 13.72 0.38 -0.87
C VAL A 53 13.59 0.87 0.57
N GLY A 54 13.05 2.07 0.78
CA GLY A 54 12.76 2.59 2.12
C GLY A 54 11.73 1.73 2.86
N PHE A 55 10.70 1.25 2.16
CA PHE A 55 9.72 0.32 2.72
C PHE A 55 10.31 -1.08 2.97
N ASP A 56 11.21 -1.57 2.10
CA ASP A 56 11.94 -2.83 2.34
C ASP A 56 12.79 -2.76 3.61
N ILE A 57 13.54 -1.66 3.79
CA ILE A 57 14.34 -1.43 5.00
C ILE A 57 13.43 -1.37 6.24
N LEU A 58 12.27 -0.71 6.14
CA LEU A 58 11.30 -0.65 7.24
C LEU A 58 10.76 -2.04 7.59
N GLY A 59 10.40 -2.85 6.58
CA GLY A 59 9.98 -4.23 6.78
C GLY A 59 11.05 -5.04 7.50
N LYS A 60 12.32 -4.88 7.11
CA LYS A 60 13.43 -5.57 7.76
C LYS A 60 13.66 -5.11 9.19
N LEU A 61 13.50 -3.82 9.45
CA LEU A 61 13.56 -3.29 10.81
C LEU A 61 12.49 -3.92 11.69
N VAL A 62 11.25 -4.05 11.19
CA VAL A 62 10.16 -4.74 11.88
C VAL A 62 10.53 -6.18 12.22
N GLU A 63 11.12 -6.93 11.29
CA GLU A 63 11.59 -8.30 11.57
C GLU A 63 12.64 -8.32 12.68
N ASN A 64 13.66 -7.48 12.56
CA ASN A 64 14.81 -7.46 13.47
C ASN A 64 14.42 -7.07 14.89
N VAL A 65 13.55 -6.07 15.07
CA VAL A 65 13.17 -5.61 16.42
C VAL A 65 12.20 -6.56 17.11
N ASN A 66 11.45 -7.38 16.36
CA ASN A 66 10.46 -8.29 16.90
C ASN A 66 10.92 -9.76 16.93
N GLY A 67 12.00 -10.11 16.23
CA GLY A 67 12.49 -11.49 16.12
C GLY A 67 11.54 -12.44 15.37
N LYS A 68 10.67 -11.90 14.52
CA LYS A 68 9.70 -12.65 13.69
C LYS A 68 9.94 -12.34 12.22
N SER A 69 9.58 -13.26 11.33
CA SER A 69 9.46 -12.88 9.91
C SER A 69 8.39 -11.82 9.71
N TYR A 70 8.47 -11.07 8.62
CA TYR A 70 7.52 -10.01 8.32
C TYR A 70 6.08 -10.56 8.18
N SER A 71 5.94 -11.74 7.56
CA SER A 71 4.67 -12.46 7.40
C SER A 71 4.06 -12.84 8.76
N GLU A 72 4.86 -13.43 9.66
CA GLU A 72 4.42 -13.79 11.02
C GLU A 72 4.03 -12.57 11.85
N TYR A 73 4.83 -11.49 11.78
CA TYR A 73 4.52 -10.26 12.50
C TYR A 73 3.20 -9.64 12.04
N LEU A 74 2.96 -9.59 10.72
CA LEU A 74 1.70 -9.10 10.16
C LEU A 74 0.53 -10.00 10.53
N GLN A 75 0.71 -11.32 10.50
CA GLN A 75 -0.32 -12.27 10.89
C GLN A 75 -0.81 -11.99 12.31
N ASP A 76 0.11 -11.84 13.26
CA ASP A 76 -0.20 -11.66 14.67
C ASP A 76 -0.70 -10.25 14.99
N SER A 77 -0.08 -9.23 14.41
CA SER A 77 -0.30 -7.83 14.81
C SER A 77 -1.41 -7.13 14.02
N VAL A 78 -1.71 -7.62 12.81
CA VAL A 78 -2.63 -6.96 11.88
C VAL A 78 -3.73 -7.91 11.40
N PHE A 79 -3.35 -9.05 10.80
CA PHE A 79 -4.32 -9.89 10.08
C PHE A 79 -5.32 -10.54 11.03
N GLN A 80 -4.87 -11.09 12.16
CA GLN A 80 -5.78 -11.65 13.16
C GLN A 80 -6.70 -10.58 13.76
N THR A 81 -6.15 -9.43 14.16
CA THR A 81 -6.92 -8.32 14.76
C THR A 81 -7.98 -7.80 13.80
N ALA A 82 -7.63 -7.58 12.53
CA ALA A 82 -8.53 -7.09 11.50
C ALA A 82 -9.32 -8.20 10.77
N LYS A 83 -9.20 -9.46 11.20
CA LYS A 83 -9.90 -10.64 10.65
C LYS A 83 -9.66 -10.85 9.14
N LEU A 84 -8.42 -10.68 8.71
CA LEU A 84 -7.98 -10.79 7.31
C LEU A 84 -7.64 -12.25 6.96
N ASN A 85 -8.67 -13.05 6.71
CA ASN A 85 -8.54 -14.50 6.51
C ASN A 85 -8.09 -14.92 5.10
N ARG A 86 -8.08 -14.01 4.14
CA ARG A 86 -7.67 -14.21 2.74
C ARG A 86 -6.64 -13.15 2.33
N THR A 87 -5.79 -12.76 3.28
CA THR A 87 -4.66 -11.85 3.06
C THR A 87 -3.35 -12.57 3.34
N SER A 88 -2.37 -12.45 2.45
CA SER A 88 -1.07 -13.10 2.60
C SER A 88 0.05 -12.27 1.97
N VAL A 89 1.25 -12.41 2.52
CA VAL A 89 2.47 -11.89 1.91
C VAL A 89 2.96 -12.83 0.80
N GLU A 90 2.85 -14.14 1.02
CA GLU A 90 3.19 -15.13 0.00
C GLU A 90 2.05 -15.30 -1.02
N ILE A 91 2.42 -15.82 -2.20
CA ILE A 91 1.46 -16.25 -3.23
C ILE A 91 0.51 -17.29 -2.60
N PRO A 92 -0.82 -17.10 -2.69
CA PRO A 92 -1.77 -18.08 -2.20
C PRO A 92 -1.55 -19.46 -2.85
N GLY A 93 -1.55 -20.52 -2.02
CA GLY A 93 -1.35 -21.88 -2.52
C GLY A 93 -2.47 -22.35 -3.46
N ASP A 94 -3.72 -21.94 -3.18
CA ASP A 94 -4.84 -22.12 -4.09
C ASP A 94 -4.99 -20.89 -4.99
N GLN A 95 -4.56 -21.00 -6.23
CA GLN A 95 -4.65 -19.93 -7.21
C GLN A 95 -6.03 -19.84 -7.88
N SER A 96 -6.97 -20.76 -7.60
CA SER A 96 -8.33 -20.70 -8.14
C SER A 96 -9.20 -19.62 -7.47
N ILE A 97 -8.73 -19.06 -6.35
CA ILE A 97 -9.48 -18.08 -5.54
C ILE A 97 -9.54 -16.68 -6.15
N GLY A 98 -8.82 -16.43 -7.26
CA GLY A 98 -8.80 -15.13 -7.93
C GLY A 98 -7.77 -15.08 -9.05
N PHE A 99 -7.66 -13.91 -9.69
CA PHE A 99 -6.58 -13.69 -10.64
C PHE A 99 -5.27 -13.46 -9.86
N ILE A 100 -4.31 -14.38 -9.93
CA ILE A 100 -3.03 -14.26 -9.25
C ILE A 100 -1.96 -14.02 -10.31
N PRO A 101 -1.25 -12.88 -10.32
CA PRO A 101 -0.21 -12.63 -11.31
C PRO A 101 0.91 -13.67 -11.15
N ALA A 102 1.39 -14.22 -12.27
CA ALA A 102 2.42 -15.26 -12.29
C ALA A 102 3.81 -14.78 -11.81
N VAL A 103 3.97 -13.49 -11.55
CA VAL A 103 5.21 -12.89 -11.10
C VAL A 103 5.10 -12.57 -9.61
N PRO A 104 6.07 -13.01 -8.77
CA PRO A 104 6.09 -12.67 -7.35
C PRO A 104 6.03 -11.15 -7.16
N GLY A 105 5.23 -10.71 -6.20
CA GLY A 105 5.13 -9.30 -5.87
C GLY A 105 6.47 -8.72 -5.40
N CYS A 106 6.73 -7.44 -5.70
CA CYS A 106 7.88 -6.73 -5.15
C CYS A 106 7.60 -6.23 -3.72
N SER A 107 8.53 -5.43 -3.18
CA SER A 107 8.40 -4.65 -1.93
C SER A 107 6.96 -4.21 -1.61
N GLY A 108 6.40 -4.73 -0.51
CA GLY A 108 5.06 -4.34 -0.05
C GLY A 108 3.89 -4.82 -0.94
N ALA A 109 4.09 -5.83 -1.80
CA ALA A 109 2.98 -6.57 -2.39
C ALA A 109 2.40 -7.57 -1.38
N MET A 110 1.07 -7.59 -1.32
CA MET A 110 0.29 -8.57 -0.58
C MET A 110 -0.87 -8.99 -1.46
N TYR A 111 -1.30 -10.23 -1.30
CA TYR A 111 -2.50 -10.77 -1.92
C TYR A 111 -3.64 -10.60 -0.92
N SER A 112 -4.80 -10.15 -1.38
CA SER A 112 -5.94 -9.90 -0.49
C SER A 112 -7.26 -10.07 -1.24
N SER A 113 -8.31 -10.43 -0.51
CA SER A 113 -9.68 -10.35 -1.00
C SER A 113 -10.26 -8.93 -0.82
N ASN A 114 -11.34 -8.60 -1.56
CA ASN A 114 -12.07 -7.34 -1.34
C ASN A 114 -12.66 -7.27 0.08
N ASN A 115 -13.18 -8.39 0.60
CA ASN A 115 -13.76 -8.43 1.94
C ASN A 115 -12.71 -8.13 3.02
N ASP A 116 -11.50 -8.66 2.85
CA ASP A 116 -10.37 -8.39 3.74
C ASP A 116 -9.93 -6.93 3.62
N ILE A 117 -9.81 -6.39 2.40
CA ILE A 117 -9.46 -4.96 2.19
C ILE A 117 -10.48 -4.06 2.87
N LEU A 118 -11.77 -4.38 2.80
CA LEU A 118 -12.83 -3.64 3.50
C LEU A 118 -12.72 -3.80 5.02
N SER A 119 -12.48 -5.03 5.50
CA SER A 119 -12.33 -5.34 6.94
C SER A 119 -11.12 -4.63 7.56
N PHE A 120 -9.98 -4.64 6.87
CA PHE A 120 -8.77 -3.93 7.27
C PHE A 120 -9.02 -2.44 7.45
N ARG A 121 -9.86 -1.84 6.61
CA ARG A 121 -10.13 -0.41 6.67
C ARG A 121 -11.18 -0.06 7.71
N ALA A 122 -12.20 -0.89 7.84
CA ALA A 122 -13.16 -0.79 8.92
C ALA A 122 -12.44 -0.84 10.27
N SER A 123 -11.46 -1.75 10.44
CA SER A 123 -10.68 -1.86 11.67
C SER A 123 -9.77 -0.65 11.94
N ILE A 124 -9.35 0.08 10.89
CA ILE A 124 -8.67 1.37 11.05
C ILE A 124 -9.64 2.42 11.56
N LEU A 125 -10.79 2.62 10.89
CA LEU A 125 -11.76 3.65 11.28
C LEU A 125 -12.37 3.39 12.66
N SER A 126 -12.61 2.12 13.00
CA SER A 126 -13.10 1.69 14.32
C SER A 126 -12.01 1.67 15.40
N SER A 127 -10.75 1.96 15.07
CA SER A 127 -9.61 1.96 16.00
C SER A 127 -9.42 0.62 16.72
N GLU A 128 -9.57 -0.48 15.98
CA GLU A 128 -9.26 -1.84 16.47
C GLU A 128 -7.76 -2.14 16.45
N LEU A 129 -7.02 -1.55 15.49
CA LEU A 129 -5.57 -1.76 15.37
C LEU A 129 -4.75 -0.89 16.34
N PHE A 130 -5.25 0.30 16.68
CA PHE A 130 -4.60 1.24 17.58
C PHE A 130 -5.64 1.96 18.44
N THR A 131 -5.23 2.53 19.58
CA THR A 131 -6.07 3.45 20.35
C THR A 131 -6.57 4.61 19.46
N LEU A 132 -7.77 5.14 19.71
CA LEU A 132 -8.38 6.21 18.93
C LEU A 132 -7.46 7.42 18.70
N GLU A 133 -6.71 7.84 19.72
CA GLU A 133 -5.77 8.96 19.63
C GLU A 133 -4.64 8.66 18.64
N ARG A 134 -4.10 7.44 18.68
CA ARG A 134 -3.05 6.97 17.77
C ARG A 134 -3.58 6.83 16.35
N THR A 135 -4.78 6.29 16.17
CA THR A 135 -5.45 6.22 14.85
C THR A 135 -5.63 7.61 14.25
N ARG A 136 -6.16 8.57 15.03
CA ARG A 136 -6.34 9.95 14.58
C ARG A 136 -5.02 10.63 14.24
N ALA A 137 -3.99 10.43 15.05
CA ALA A 137 -2.65 10.96 14.77
C ALA A 137 -2.02 10.31 13.53
N TRP A 138 -2.26 9.02 13.31
CA TRP A 138 -1.79 8.27 12.16
C TRP A 138 -2.43 8.75 10.85
N LEU A 139 -3.70 9.13 10.90
CA LEU A 139 -4.46 9.77 9.82
C LEU A 139 -4.24 11.28 9.74
N LYS A 140 -3.13 11.83 10.26
CA LYS A 140 -2.75 13.24 9.98
C LYS A 140 -1.69 13.33 8.89
N PRO A 141 -1.82 14.30 7.96
CA PRO A 141 -0.72 14.67 7.10
C PRO A 141 0.55 15.02 7.89
N ARG A 142 1.71 14.67 7.34
CA ARG A 142 3.04 14.96 7.92
C ARG A 142 3.83 15.96 7.08
N SER A 143 3.59 16.02 5.77
CA SER A 143 4.23 16.98 4.86
C SER A 143 3.28 17.29 3.70
N SER A 144 3.42 18.48 3.11
CA SER A 144 2.95 18.73 1.75
C SER A 144 3.97 18.21 0.75
N THR A 145 3.55 18.05 -0.51
CA THR A 145 4.48 17.94 -1.63
C THR A 145 4.80 19.35 -2.18
N SER A 146 5.57 19.43 -3.26
CA SER A 146 5.79 20.67 -4.02
C SER A 146 4.58 21.11 -4.86
N SER A 147 3.55 20.27 -5.00
CA SER A 147 2.30 20.62 -5.69
C SER A 147 1.25 21.10 -4.70
N SER A 148 0.36 22.00 -5.14
CA SER A 148 -0.58 22.74 -4.30
C SER A 148 -1.80 21.93 -3.80
N GLY A 149 -1.72 20.60 -3.74
CA GLY A 149 -2.89 19.74 -3.51
C GLY A 149 -2.64 18.58 -2.56
N PRO A 150 -1.73 17.65 -2.88
CA PRO A 150 -1.59 16.43 -2.12
C PRO A 150 -0.71 16.63 -0.89
N TYR A 151 -1.15 16.03 0.21
CA TYR A 151 -0.32 15.87 1.40
C TYR A 151 0.08 14.41 1.55
N VAL A 152 1.15 14.16 2.30
CA VAL A 152 1.61 12.82 2.62
C VAL A 152 1.69 12.63 4.13
N GLY A 153 1.21 11.50 4.60
CA GLY A 153 1.32 11.02 5.97
C GLY A 153 2.22 9.79 6.04
N GLY A 154 2.07 8.98 7.08
CA GLY A 154 2.65 7.64 7.07
C GLY A 154 1.54 6.62 6.99
N PRO A 155 1.25 5.90 5.89
CA PRO A 155 1.77 6.00 4.52
C PRO A 155 0.83 6.75 3.56
N TRP A 156 -0.15 7.49 4.09
CA TRP A 156 -1.28 8.04 3.34
C TRP A 156 -0.89 9.09 2.30
N GLU A 157 -1.47 8.97 1.10
CA GLU A 157 -1.58 10.02 0.09
C GLU A 157 -2.92 10.74 0.34
N VAL A 158 -2.89 11.99 0.80
CA VAL A 158 -4.12 12.71 1.18
C VAL A 158 -4.53 13.64 0.04
N ALA A 159 -5.62 13.26 -0.63
CA ALA A 159 -6.26 14.07 -1.67
C ALA A 159 -7.38 14.92 -1.06
N ARG A 160 -7.52 16.17 -1.49
CA ARG A 160 -8.55 17.09 -1.00
C ARG A 160 -9.56 17.39 -2.11
N GLY A 161 -10.81 16.98 -1.90
CA GLY A 161 -11.93 17.32 -2.77
C GLY A 161 -12.60 18.61 -2.30
N ALA A 162 -12.71 19.59 -3.20
CA ALA A 162 -13.46 20.81 -2.97
C ALA A 162 -14.85 20.71 -3.61
N ASN A 163 -15.84 21.41 -3.03
CA ASN A 163 -17.21 21.50 -3.56
C ASN A 163 -17.90 20.13 -3.73
N LEU A 164 -17.62 19.18 -2.84
CA LEU A 164 -18.30 17.88 -2.82
C LEU A 164 -19.43 17.83 -1.77
N ALA A 165 -19.23 18.50 -0.63
CA ALA A 165 -20.23 18.63 0.42
C ALA A 165 -21.21 19.78 0.11
N SER A 166 -22.43 19.67 0.64
CA SER A 166 -23.51 20.63 0.45
C SER A 166 -23.20 22.03 1.01
N ASP A 167 -22.38 22.11 2.06
CA ASP A 167 -21.92 23.33 2.71
C ASP A 167 -20.63 23.92 2.10
N GLY A 168 -20.06 23.26 1.09
CA GLY A 168 -18.83 23.68 0.42
C GLY A 168 -17.54 23.37 1.17
N ARG A 169 -17.58 22.62 2.28
CA ARG A 169 -16.36 22.22 2.99
C ARG A 169 -15.50 21.29 2.14
N ASN A 170 -14.20 21.34 2.40
CA ASN A 170 -13.26 20.40 1.81
C ASN A 170 -13.39 19.03 2.47
N ILE A 171 -13.34 17.98 1.65
CA ILE A 171 -13.32 16.58 2.11
C ILE A 171 -11.94 16.01 1.85
N ASP A 172 -11.30 15.50 2.91
CA ASP A 172 -10.00 14.83 2.82
C ASP A 172 -10.20 13.33 2.61
N PHE A 173 -9.61 12.81 1.53
CA PHE A 173 -9.58 11.41 1.16
C PHE A 173 -8.19 10.86 1.46
N TYR A 174 -8.12 9.93 2.42
CA TYR A 174 -6.87 9.27 2.79
C TYR A 174 -6.68 8.07 1.89
N THR A 175 -5.83 8.22 0.89
CA THR A 175 -5.67 7.22 -0.15
C THR A 175 -4.34 6.49 -0.05
N LYS A 176 -4.30 5.31 -0.67
CA LYS A 176 -3.06 4.66 -1.06
C LYS A 176 -3.27 3.93 -2.37
N THR A 177 -2.55 4.36 -3.39
CA THR A 177 -2.52 3.68 -4.68
C THR A 177 -1.56 2.51 -4.68
N GLY A 178 -1.86 1.49 -5.47
CA GLY A 178 -1.01 0.36 -5.77
C GLY A 178 -1.11 -0.02 -7.25
N ASN A 179 0.03 -0.33 -7.84
CA ASN A 179 0.13 -0.83 -9.22
C ASN A 179 1.14 -1.97 -9.22
N GLN A 180 0.83 -3.04 -9.94
CA GLN A 180 1.68 -4.21 -10.12
C GLN A 180 1.21 -4.98 -11.37
N TYR A 181 1.97 -4.90 -12.46
CA TYR A 181 1.63 -5.59 -13.72
C TYR A 181 0.18 -5.28 -14.15
N ASP A 182 -0.65 -6.31 -14.26
CA ASP A 182 -2.04 -6.25 -14.71
C ASP A 182 -3.02 -5.84 -13.58
N TYR A 183 -2.50 -5.43 -12.43
CA TYR A 183 -3.25 -5.00 -11.25
C TYR A 183 -3.02 -3.54 -10.90
N THR A 184 -4.10 -2.81 -10.67
CA THR A 184 -4.08 -1.47 -10.09
C THR A 184 -5.19 -1.36 -9.06
N ASN A 185 -4.88 -0.79 -7.91
CA ASN A 185 -5.84 -0.65 -6.83
C ASN A 185 -5.69 0.70 -6.14
N VAL A 186 -6.78 1.15 -5.51
CA VAL A 186 -6.75 2.30 -4.62
C VAL A 186 -7.49 1.99 -3.33
N LEU A 187 -6.77 2.24 -2.23
CA LEU A 187 -7.29 2.36 -0.88
C LEU A 187 -7.77 3.78 -0.65
N VAL A 188 -8.93 3.95 -0.03
CA VAL A 188 -9.51 5.25 0.33
C VAL A 188 -10.25 5.08 1.65
N LEU A 189 -9.96 5.97 2.59
CA LEU A 189 -10.74 6.23 3.80
C LEU A 189 -11.29 7.65 3.72
N VAL A 190 -12.54 7.83 4.13
CA VAL A 190 -13.18 9.15 4.28
C VAL A 190 -13.72 9.26 5.70
N PRO A 191 -12.87 9.63 6.68
CA PRO A 191 -13.23 9.61 8.09
C PRO A 191 -14.47 10.44 8.43
N ASP A 192 -14.69 11.55 7.71
CA ASP A 192 -15.83 12.46 7.92
C ASP A 192 -17.19 11.77 7.73
N TYR A 193 -17.25 10.69 6.95
CA TYR A 193 -18.47 9.96 6.62
C TYR A 193 -18.44 8.50 7.08
N ASP A 194 -17.41 8.10 7.84
CA ASP A 194 -17.14 6.69 8.17
C ASP A 194 -17.16 5.77 6.93
N LEU A 195 -16.67 6.31 5.79
CA LEU A 195 -16.71 5.63 4.51
C LEU A 195 -15.38 4.97 4.15
N VAL A 196 -15.53 3.80 3.53
CA VAL A 196 -14.44 2.97 3.04
C VAL A 196 -14.70 2.63 1.56
N ILE A 197 -13.73 2.92 0.67
CA ILE A 197 -13.92 2.70 -0.77
C ILE A 197 -12.74 1.92 -1.37
N ALA A 198 -12.94 0.65 -1.69
CA ALA A 198 -11.94 -0.19 -2.36
C ALA A 198 -12.24 -0.33 -3.85
N ILE A 199 -11.29 0.08 -4.69
CA ILE A 199 -11.36 -0.11 -6.14
C ILE A 199 -10.17 -0.96 -6.55
N ASN A 200 -10.43 -2.04 -7.27
CA ASN A 200 -9.42 -2.97 -7.78
C ASN A 200 -9.71 -3.20 -9.27
N LEU A 201 -8.71 -2.91 -10.11
CA LEU A 201 -8.76 -3.09 -11.55
C LEU A 201 -7.80 -4.21 -11.95
N VAL A 202 -8.27 -5.04 -12.88
CA VAL A 202 -7.56 -6.17 -13.47
C VAL A 202 -7.74 -6.11 -14.98
N GLY A 203 -6.66 -6.34 -15.74
CA GLY A 203 -6.78 -6.59 -17.19
C GLY A 203 -5.78 -5.85 -18.06
N GLY A 204 -4.49 -5.89 -17.72
CA GLY A 204 -3.41 -5.41 -18.58
C GLY A 204 -3.49 -3.91 -18.87
N VAL A 205 -3.62 -3.53 -20.14
CA VAL A 205 -3.53 -2.13 -20.61
C VAL A 205 -4.57 -1.18 -20.00
N HIS A 206 -5.65 -1.69 -19.42
CA HIS A 206 -6.69 -0.90 -18.74
C HIS A 206 -6.51 -0.84 -17.21
N SER A 207 -5.53 -1.57 -16.68
CA SER A 207 -5.14 -1.50 -15.28
C SER A 207 -4.03 -0.45 -15.14
N SER A 208 -4.43 0.80 -14.90
CA SER A 208 -3.49 1.91 -14.77
C SER A 208 -3.97 2.95 -13.74
N LEU A 209 -3.02 3.73 -13.22
CA LEU A 209 -3.28 4.76 -12.21
C LEU A 209 -4.24 5.86 -12.72
N PRO A 210 -4.05 6.42 -13.93
CA PRO A 210 -5.04 7.33 -14.53
C PRO A 210 -6.48 6.81 -14.53
N GLU A 211 -6.72 5.57 -14.94
CA GLU A 211 -8.06 4.97 -14.97
C GLU A 211 -8.65 4.87 -13.56
N ILE A 212 -7.86 4.44 -12.57
CA ILE A 212 -8.37 4.30 -11.20
C ILE A 212 -8.65 5.65 -10.54
N GLU A 213 -7.84 6.67 -10.84
CA GLU A 213 -8.07 8.04 -10.38
C GLU A 213 -9.34 8.64 -11.00
N ALA A 214 -9.56 8.40 -12.31
CA ALA A 214 -10.77 8.84 -12.99
C ALA A 214 -12.03 8.16 -12.40
N LEU A 215 -11.96 6.84 -12.17
CA LEU A 215 -13.06 6.09 -11.57
C LEU A 215 -13.32 6.54 -10.12
N PHE A 216 -12.27 6.75 -9.33
CA PHE A 216 -12.37 7.30 -7.98
C PHE A 216 -13.04 8.68 -7.98
N SER A 217 -12.61 9.59 -8.85
CA SER A 217 -13.18 10.93 -8.99
C SER A 217 -14.67 10.90 -9.36
N ALA A 218 -15.05 10.06 -10.32
CA ALA A 218 -16.45 9.89 -10.71
C ALA A 218 -17.29 9.32 -9.56
N LEU A 219 -16.76 8.32 -8.84
CA LEU A 219 -17.45 7.69 -7.72
C LEU A 219 -17.70 8.67 -6.58
N VAL A 220 -16.70 9.44 -6.13
CA VAL A 220 -16.88 10.37 -5.00
C VAL A 220 -17.81 11.53 -5.35
N LYS A 221 -17.81 11.99 -6.61
CA LYS A 221 -18.76 13.01 -7.08
C LYS A 221 -20.21 12.52 -7.04
N ALA A 222 -20.43 11.23 -7.29
CA ALA A 222 -21.76 10.62 -7.22
C ALA A 222 -22.17 10.26 -5.77
N LEU A 223 -21.20 9.81 -4.96
CA LEU A 223 -21.45 9.25 -3.64
C LEU A 223 -21.55 10.31 -2.54
N ILE A 224 -20.61 11.26 -2.49
CA ILE A 224 -20.50 12.22 -1.37
C ILE A 224 -21.78 13.05 -1.20
N PRO A 225 -22.42 13.59 -2.25
CA PRO A 225 -23.67 14.34 -2.07
C PRO A 225 -24.84 13.52 -1.50
N VAL A 226 -24.78 12.20 -1.54
CA VAL A 226 -25.84 11.30 -1.05
C VAL A 226 -25.65 10.94 0.43
N VAL A 227 -24.41 10.98 0.92
CA VAL A 227 -24.05 10.59 2.29
C VAL A 227 -23.77 11.79 3.20
N ASP A 228 -23.85 13.01 2.68
CA ASP A 228 -23.67 14.28 3.41
C ASP A 228 -24.91 14.69 4.21
#